data_AF-A0A7C8IUV7-F1
#
_entry.id   AF-A0A7C8IUV7-F1
#
_cell.length_a   1.000
_cell.length_b   1.000
_cell.length_c   1.000
_cell.angle_alpha   90.00
_cell.angle_beta   90.00
_cell.angle_gamma   90.00
#
_symmetry.space_group_name_H-M   'P 1'
#
loop_
_entity.id
_entity.type
_entity.pdbx_description
1 polymer ?
#
loop_
_entity_poly.entity_id
_entity_poly.type
_entity_poly.pdbx_seq_one_letter_code
_entity_poly.pdbx_strand_id
1 'polypeptide(L)'
;MGISAKTLGLGAAVLALSVNATAMSSEARAIFKRDPPTALPGCATDADKKWQPDLQNNNVYSRARCNNGWCGFIYGYYFEKDQSVDGSCGVGHKNDWEHIAVWVKDGDEMPSYVGVSQHGNYEVKPASEVRFQDTHAKVVYHQDGGLTHDFRFANEGDDNIENHTGEWFFGDLVGFLGFPSTELRDAMLGADWGKALPDIREDVFPDKLESSKGDNDIPTDTSVDGENSPGQPSC
;
A
#
# COMPACT_ATOMS: atom_id res chain seq x y z
N MET A 1 -66.04 38.66 -27.74
CA MET A 1 -65.81 37.25 -27.32
C MET A 1 -64.50 36.81 -27.95
N GLY A 2 -63.43 36.43 -27.29
CA GLY A 2 -63.04 36.30 -25.90
C GLY A 2 -61.54 35.96 -25.95
N ILE A 3 -60.76 36.51 -25.03
CA ILE A 3 -59.31 36.24 -24.88
C ILE A 3 -59.15 34.79 -24.41
N SER A 4 -58.18 34.04 -24.96
CA SER A 4 -57.64 32.87 -24.26
C SER A 4 -56.17 32.67 -24.59
N ALA A 5 -55.33 33.21 -23.71
CA ALA A 5 -53.96 32.75 -23.50
C ALA A 5 -53.99 31.46 -22.67
N LYS A 6 -53.28 30.42 -23.11
CA LYS A 6 -52.82 29.30 -22.27
C LYS A 6 -51.43 28.90 -22.77
N THR A 7 -50.39 29.44 -22.15
CA THR A 7 -49.57 28.78 -21.10
C THR A 7 -48.52 27.84 -21.70
N LEU A 8 -47.31 28.39 -21.83
CA LEU A 8 -46.06 27.67 -22.08
C LEU A 8 -45.76 26.83 -20.84
N GLY A 9 -45.85 25.51 -20.96
CA GLY A 9 -45.45 24.58 -19.90
C GLY A 9 -43.92 24.42 -19.92
N LEU A 10 -43.25 24.96 -18.90
CA LEU A 10 -41.87 24.64 -18.57
C LEU A 10 -41.82 23.14 -18.19
N GLY A 11 -41.33 22.30 -19.10
CA GLY A 11 -40.96 20.93 -18.77
C GLY A 11 -39.66 20.95 -17.98
N ALA A 12 -39.75 20.96 -16.65
CA ALA A 12 -38.62 20.66 -15.79
C ALA A 12 -38.23 19.18 -16.01
N ALA A 13 -37.15 18.95 -16.76
CA ALA A 13 -36.49 17.65 -16.81
C ALA A 13 -35.80 17.44 -15.45
N VAL A 14 -36.52 16.85 -14.50
CA VAL A 14 -35.94 16.35 -13.26
C VAL A 14 -35.10 15.13 -13.65
N LEU A 15 -33.79 15.34 -13.76
CA LEU A 15 -32.80 14.27 -13.86
C LEU A 15 -32.85 13.51 -12.52
N ALA A 16 -33.57 12.39 -12.48
CA ALA A 16 -33.54 11.49 -11.34
C ALA A 16 -32.16 10.84 -11.29
N LEU A 17 -31.27 11.38 -10.45
CA LEU A 17 -30.05 10.71 -10.01
C LEU A 17 -30.47 9.43 -9.30
N SER A 18 -30.33 8.30 -9.98
CA SER A 18 -30.42 6.98 -9.36
C SER A 18 -29.18 6.77 -8.50
N VAL A 19 -29.26 7.18 -7.23
CA VAL A 19 -28.32 6.74 -6.20
C VAL A 19 -28.62 5.27 -5.89
N ASN A 20 -28.03 4.37 -6.68
CA ASN A 20 -27.73 3.02 -6.19
C ASN A 20 -26.42 3.09 -5.40
N ALA A 21 -26.45 3.82 -4.29
CA ALA A 21 -25.51 3.59 -3.21
C ALA A 21 -26.08 2.40 -2.44
N THR A 22 -25.66 1.19 -2.81
CA THR A 22 -25.83 0.03 -1.94
C THR A 22 -25.10 0.38 -0.66
N ALA A 23 -25.86 0.72 0.39
CA ALA A 23 -25.29 0.99 1.70
C ALA A 23 -24.43 -0.22 2.08
N MET A 24 -23.11 -0.01 2.20
CA MET A 24 -22.23 -1.01 2.78
C MET A 24 -22.78 -1.33 4.17
N SER A 25 -23.08 -2.61 4.38
CA SER A 25 -23.59 -3.15 5.63
C SER A 25 -22.76 -2.64 6.81
N SER A 26 -23.43 -2.15 7.85
CA SER A 26 -22.84 -1.64 9.10
C SER A 26 -22.07 -2.71 9.91
N GLU A 27 -21.92 -3.93 9.39
CA GLU A 27 -21.18 -5.01 10.02
C GLU A 27 -19.65 -4.88 9.89
N ALA A 28 -19.14 -3.95 9.07
CA ALA A 28 -17.70 -3.66 8.98
C ALA A 28 -17.08 -3.09 10.28
N ARG A 29 -17.88 -2.80 11.31
CA ARG A 29 -17.42 -2.19 12.58
C ARG A 29 -16.93 -3.17 13.65
N ALA A 30 -16.99 -4.48 13.40
CA ALA A 30 -16.30 -5.44 14.23
C ALA A 30 -15.09 -5.98 13.46
N ILE A 31 -14.03 -5.16 13.33
CA ILE A 31 -12.69 -5.73 13.24
C ILE A 31 -12.54 -6.50 14.54
N PHE A 32 -12.75 -7.82 14.49
CA PHE A 32 -12.50 -8.70 15.62
C PHE A 32 -11.09 -8.35 16.09
N LYS A 33 -10.97 -7.91 17.35
CA LYS A 33 -9.67 -7.76 18.00
C LYS A 33 -9.06 -9.16 18.00
N ARG A 34 -8.28 -9.47 16.96
CA ARG A 34 -7.52 -10.71 16.89
C ARG A 34 -6.42 -10.57 17.93
N ASP A 35 -6.27 -11.58 18.78
CA ASP A 35 -5.11 -11.62 19.66
C ASP A 35 -3.87 -11.62 18.76
N PRO A 36 -2.88 -10.75 19.03
CA PRO A 36 -1.64 -10.76 18.27
C PRO A 36 -1.06 -12.18 18.37
N PRO A 37 -0.51 -12.71 17.26
CA PRO A 37 0.13 -14.01 17.32
C PRO A 37 1.22 -14.01 18.38
N THR A 38 1.44 -15.17 19.00
CA THR A 38 2.51 -15.28 19.99
C THR A 38 3.85 -15.23 19.25
N ALA A 39 4.61 -14.15 19.46
CA ALA A 39 5.94 -14.00 18.89
C ALA A 39 6.79 -15.24 19.17
N LEU A 40 7.39 -15.79 18.11
CA LEU A 40 8.28 -16.93 18.24
C LEU A 40 9.49 -16.58 19.11
N PRO A 41 9.94 -17.49 20.00
CA PRO A 41 11.20 -17.28 20.71
C PRO A 41 12.34 -17.19 19.70
N GLY A 42 13.40 -16.44 20.01
CA GLY A 42 14.56 -16.33 19.11
C GLY A 42 15.26 -17.67 18.81
N CYS A 43 14.95 -18.75 19.54
CA CYS A 43 15.45 -20.09 19.23
C CYS A 43 14.46 -20.96 18.43
N ALA A 44 13.44 -20.37 17.82
CA ALA A 44 12.47 -21.10 17.01
C ALA A 44 13.14 -21.86 15.87
N THR A 45 12.70 -23.10 15.66
CA THR A 45 13.25 -23.95 14.59
C THR A 45 12.82 -23.41 13.22
N ASP A 46 13.52 -23.79 12.15
CA ASP A 46 13.12 -23.43 10.78
C ASP A 46 11.69 -23.90 10.47
N ALA A 47 11.26 -25.02 11.06
CA ALA A 47 9.89 -25.48 10.98
C ALA A 47 8.92 -24.53 11.70
N ASP A 48 9.26 -24.05 12.90
CA ASP A 48 8.40 -23.10 13.64
C ASP A 48 8.32 -21.75 12.93
N LYS A 49 9.43 -21.27 12.34
CA LYS A 49 9.47 -20.06 11.51
C LYS A 49 8.59 -20.19 10.26
N LYS A 50 8.51 -21.39 9.69
CA LYS A 50 7.64 -21.69 8.56
C LYS A 50 6.15 -21.65 8.92
N TRP A 51 5.76 -22.11 10.12
CA TRP A 51 4.36 -22.30 10.54
C TRP A 51 3.64 -21.06 11.08
N GLN A 52 4.13 -19.85 10.81
CA GLN A 52 3.49 -18.65 11.33
C GLN A 52 2.04 -18.46 10.80
N PRO A 53 1.03 -18.34 11.70
CA PRO A 53 -0.29 -17.79 11.35
C PRO A 53 -0.25 -16.30 11.01
N ASP A 54 0.88 -15.62 11.22
CA ASP A 54 1.02 -14.16 11.22
C ASP A 54 0.78 -13.57 9.83
N LEU A 55 1.10 -14.31 8.76
CA LEU A 55 0.83 -13.91 7.38
C LEU A 55 -0.68 -13.71 7.14
N GLN A 56 -1.55 -14.47 7.83
CA GLN A 56 -3.01 -14.35 7.72
C GLN A 56 -3.56 -13.07 8.38
N ASN A 57 -2.72 -12.36 9.15
CA ASN A 57 -3.05 -11.06 9.75
C ASN A 57 -2.34 -9.90 9.04
N ASN A 58 -1.66 -10.17 7.91
CA ASN A 58 -1.01 -9.13 7.15
C ASN A 58 -2.05 -8.19 6.51
N ASN A 59 -1.80 -6.89 6.65
CA ASN A 59 -2.47 -5.86 5.88
C ASN A 59 -1.41 -5.11 5.07
N VAL A 60 -1.78 -4.76 3.84
CA VAL A 60 -1.01 -3.88 2.97
C VAL A 60 -1.71 -2.53 2.97
N TYR A 61 -0.97 -1.44 3.11
CA TYR A 61 -1.55 -0.10 3.12
C TYR A 61 -1.11 0.66 1.88
N SER A 62 -2.04 1.26 1.13
CA SER A 62 -1.68 1.99 -0.08
C SER A 62 -2.05 3.45 -0.07
N ARG A 63 -1.23 4.26 -0.73
CA ARG A 63 -1.57 5.64 -1.09
C ARG A 63 -1.07 5.92 -2.50
N ALA A 64 -1.85 6.69 -3.26
CA ALA A 64 -1.52 6.97 -4.64
C ALA A 64 -1.74 8.43 -5.01
N ARG A 65 -1.01 8.89 -6.03
CA ARG A 65 -1.18 10.19 -6.69
C ARG A 65 -1.16 10.00 -8.19
N CYS A 66 -2.14 10.60 -8.87
CA CYS A 66 -2.29 10.51 -10.31
C CYS A 66 -2.46 11.89 -10.92
N ASN A 67 -1.51 12.29 -11.76
CA ASN A 67 -1.57 13.50 -12.58
C ASN A 67 -0.54 13.41 -13.71
N ASN A 68 -0.69 14.27 -14.72
CA ASN A 68 0.23 14.35 -15.87
C ASN A 68 0.38 13.04 -16.66
N GLY A 69 -0.70 12.25 -16.77
CA GLY A 69 -0.73 11.01 -17.56
C GLY A 69 -0.13 9.79 -16.85
N TRP A 70 0.10 9.88 -15.54
CA TRP A 70 0.76 8.86 -14.74
C TRP A 70 0.14 8.75 -13.33
N CYS A 71 0.21 7.55 -12.78
CA CYS A 71 -0.13 7.24 -11.39
C CYS A 71 1.07 6.62 -10.68
N GLY A 72 1.40 7.17 -9.51
CA GLY A 72 2.34 6.59 -8.56
C GLY A 72 1.62 6.03 -7.35
N PHE A 73 1.95 4.80 -6.95
CA PHE A 73 1.39 4.10 -5.79
C PHE A 73 2.53 3.73 -4.84
N ILE A 74 2.35 3.95 -3.54
CA ILE A 74 3.18 3.35 -2.49
C ILE A 74 2.33 2.35 -1.73
N TYR A 75 2.83 1.12 -1.61
CA TYR A 75 2.28 0.04 -0.79
C TYR A 75 3.20 -0.19 0.41
N GLY A 76 2.73 0.11 1.62
CA GLY A 76 3.46 -0.10 2.87
C GLY A 76 3.06 -1.41 3.56
N TYR A 77 4.07 -2.08 4.10
CA TYR A 77 3.99 -3.32 4.86
C TYR A 77 4.57 -3.07 6.25
N TYR A 78 3.82 -3.46 7.28
CA TYR A 78 4.26 -3.38 8.67
C TYR A 78 4.76 -4.74 9.16
N PHE A 79 5.91 -4.73 9.83
CA PHE A 79 6.42 -5.88 10.58
C PHE A 79 6.62 -5.50 12.04
N GLU A 80 6.31 -6.41 12.96
CA GLU A 80 6.36 -6.13 14.40
C GLU A 80 7.79 -5.88 14.92
N LYS A 81 8.77 -6.46 14.24
CA LYS A 81 10.19 -6.32 14.54
C LYS A 81 11.02 -6.43 13.27
N ASP A 82 12.18 -5.79 13.32
CA ASP A 82 13.27 -6.00 12.39
C ASP A 82 14.53 -6.30 13.20
N GLN A 83 15.08 -7.51 13.02
CA GLN A 83 16.14 -8.05 13.86
C GLN A 83 17.09 -8.89 13.01
N SER A 84 18.37 -8.51 13.00
CA SER A 84 19.41 -9.13 12.16
C SER A 84 19.90 -10.50 12.64
N VAL A 85 19.81 -10.79 13.95
CA VAL A 85 20.11 -12.12 14.50
C VAL A 85 19.33 -12.38 15.77
N ASP A 86 18.94 -13.64 15.98
CA ASP A 86 18.27 -14.09 17.19
C ASP A 86 19.23 -14.06 18.41
N GLY A 87 18.81 -13.44 19.51
CA GLY A 87 19.57 -13.32 20.77
C GLY A 87 19.91 -11.88 21.18
N SER A 88 20.42 -11.70 22.40
CA SER A 88 20.75 -10.38 22.98
C SER A 88 21.92 -9.63 22.32
N CYS A 89 22.48 -10.20 21.25
CA CYS A 89 23.60 -9.66 20.47
C CYS A 89 23.17 -9.14 19.09
N GLY A 90 21.88 -9.20 18.76
CA GLY A 90 21.36 -8.70 17.48
C GLY A 90 21.22 -7.20 17.42
N VAL A 91 21.61 -6.62 16.29
CA VAL A 91 21.17 -5.29 15.87
C VAL A 91 19.72 -5.42 15.41
N GLY A 92 18.86 -4.47 15.79
CA GLY A 92 17.45 -4.50 15.42
C GLY A 92 16.64 -3.42 16.12
N HIS A 93 15.38 -3.26 15.72
CA HIS A 93 14.41 -2.38 16.35
C HIS A 93 13.00 -2.99 16.38
N LYS A 94 12.22 -2.49 17.34
CA LYS A 94 10.77 -2.72 17.37
C LYS A 94 10.14 -1.90 16.25
N ASN A 95 9.18 -2.51 15.56
CA ASN A 95 8.51 -1.99 14.36
C ASN A 95 9.43 -1.91 13.15
N ASP A 96 8.86 -2.23 12.01
CA ASP A 96 9.47 -2.02 10.70
C ASP A 96 8.38 -1.65 9.69
N TRP A 97 8.75 -0.80 8.74
CA TRP A 97 7.88 -0.33 7.67
C TRP A 97 8.66 -0.36 6.36
N GLU A 98 8.30 -1.32 5.52
CA GLU A 98 8.88 -1.46 4.19
C GLU A 98 7.83 -1.16 3.12
N HIS A 99 8.28 -0.71 1.96
CA HIS A 99 7.44 -0.10 0.95
C HIS A 99 7.79 -0.57 -0.46
N ILE A 100 6.76 -0.75 -1.27
CA ILE A 100 6.86 -0.99 -2.70
C ILE A 100 6.21 0.19 -3.41
N ALA A 101 6.98 0.85 -4.27
CA ALA A 101 6.47 1.88 -5.15
C ALA A 101 6.17 1.31 -6.53
N VAL A 102 5.07 1.73 -7.15
CA VAL A 102 4.67 1.29 -8.49
C VAL A 102 4.29 2.51 -9.31
N TRP A 103 4.85 2.65 -10.50
CA TRP A 103 4.55 3.73 -11.44
C TRP A 103 3.91 3.17 -12.70
N VAL A 104 2.71 3.66 -12.99
CA VAL A 104 1.86 3.20 -14.08
C VAL A 104 1.48 4.39 -14.96
N LYS A 105 1.51 4.21 -16.28
CA LYS A 105 0.98 5.22 -17.22
C LYS A 105 -0.53 5.10 -17.28
N ASP A 106 -1.21 6.23 -17.43
CA ASP A 106 -2.67 6.23 -17.54
C ASP A 106 -3.11 5.35 -18.73
N GLY A 107 -3.98 4.38 -18.44
CA GLY A 107 -4.51 3.43 -19.42
C GLY A 107 -3.69 2.14 -19.61
N ASP A 108 -2.51 2.03 -19.02
CA ASP A 108 -1.71 0.80 -19.03
C ASP A 108 -2.14 -0.14 -17.90
N GLU A 109 -2.21 -1.44 -18.19
CA GLU A 109 -2.51 -2.49 -17.19
C GLU A 109 -1.27 -2.91 -16.39
N MET A 110 -0.08 -2.72 -16.97
CA MET A 110 1.20 -3.09 -16.38
C MET A 110 1.96 -1.84 -15.92
N PRO A 111 2.73 -1.93 -14.82
CA PRO A 111 3.61 -0.85 -14.42
C PRO A 111 4.73 -0.63 -15.43
N SER A 112 5.18 0.62 -15.53
CA SER A 112 6.41 0.97 -16.23
C SER A 112 7.63 0.81 -15.34
N TYR A 113 7.49 1.13 -14.04
CA TYR A 113 8.57 1.03 -13.05
C TYR A 113 8.06 0.49 -11.73
N VAL A 114 8.95 -0.20 -11.02
CA VAL A 114 8.71 -0.67 -9.65
C VAL A 114 9.91 -0.26 -8.80
N GLY A 115 9.64 0.30 -7.63
CA GLY A 115 10.62 0.62 -6.61
C GLY A 115 10.43 -0.24 -5.36
N VAL A 116 11.52 -0.62 -4.72
CA VAL A 116 11.50 -1.30 -3.40
C VAL A 116 12.31 -0.49 -2.42
N SER A 117 11.82 -0.34 -1.18
CA SER A 117 12.53 0.41 -0.17
C SER A 117 13.81 -0.30 0.30
N GLN A 118 14.87 0.48 0.43
CA GLN A 118 16.17 0.08 0.98
C GLN A 118 16.62 1.15 1.97
N HIS A 119 16.37 0.89 3.25
CA HIS A 119 16.78 1.74 4.37
C HIS A 119 16.42 3.24 4.17
N GLY A 120 15.20 3.49 3.69
CA GLY A 120 14.65 4.83 3.49
C GLY A 120 14.85 5.45 2.10
N ASN A 121 15.63 4.81 1.23
CA ASN A 121 15.70 5.09 -0.22
C ASN A 121 14.90 4.05 -1.01
N TYR A 122 14.87 4.17 -2.34
CA TYR A 122 14.26 3.18 -3.23
C TYR A 122 15.28 2.66 -4.26
N GLU A 123 15.40 1.34 -4.39
CA GLU A 123 15.95 0.72 -5.61
C GLU A 123 14.82 0.64 -6.63
N VAL A 124 14.98 1.27 -7.79
CA VAL A 124 13.95 1.36 -8.83
C VAL A 124 14.40 0.62 -10.08
N LYS A 125 13.53 -0.24 -10.61
CA LYS A 125 13.75 -0.99 -11.86
C LYS A 125 12.65 -0.73 -12.88
N PRO A 126 12.98 -0.71 -14.18
CA PRO A 126 11.96 -0.80 -15.21
C PRO A 126 11.26 -2.17 -15.10
N ALA A 127 9.97 -2.22 -15.43
CA ALA A 127 9.20 -3.46 -15.34
C ALA A 127 9.80 -4.62 -16.17
N SER A 128 10.58 -4.32 -17.21
CA SER A 128 11.32 -5.34 -17.98
C SER A 128 12.37 -6.12 -17.18
N GLU A 129 12.81 -5.60 -16.03
CA GLU A 129 13.80 -6.22 -15.14
C GLU A 129 13.17 -6.79 -13.87
N VAL A 130 11.84 -6.73 -13.75
CA VAL A 130 11.09 -7.17 -12.58
C VAL A 130 10.31 -8.42 -12.93
N ARG A 131 10.31 -9.41 -12.04
CA ARG A 131 9.48 -10.60 -12.18
C ARG A 131 8.06 -10.28 -11.71
N PHE A 132 7.06 -10.80 -12.43
CA PHE A 132 5.66 -10.59 -12.09
C PHE A 132 4.90 -11.90 -11.92
N GLN A 133 3.85 -11.85 -11.10
CA GLN A 133 2.71 -12.76 -11.18
C GLN A 133 1.52 -11.93 -11.66
N ASP A 134 1.09 -12.18 -12.90
CA ASP A 134 0.14 -11.33 -13.62
C ASP A 134 0.63 -9.86 -13.63
N THR A 135 -0.10 -8.96 -12.98
CA THR A 135 0.25 -7.54 -12.85
C THR A 135 1.02 -7.19 -11.57
N HIS A 136 1.32 -8.18 -10.72
CA HIS A 136 1.91 -7.96 -9.40
C HIS A 136 3.42 -8.22 -9.39
N ALA A 137 4.20 -7.23 -9.01
CA ALA A 137 5.64 -7.37 -8.86
C ALA A 137 5.97 -8.39 -7.76
N LYS A 138 6.88 -9.32 -8.05
CA LYS A 138 7.40 -10.27 -7.08
C LYS A 138 8.53 -9.61 -6.29
N VAL A 139 8.26 -9.34 -5.02
CA VAL A 139 9.16 -8.69 -4.07
C VAL A 139 9.31 -9.57 -2.84
N VAL A 140 10.51 -9.66 -2.30
CA VAL A 140 10.86 -10.51 -1.16
C VAL A 140 11.29 -9.63 -0.01
N TYR A 141 10.65 -9.81 1.15
CA TYR A 141 11.16 -9.30 2.42
C TYR A 141 12.41 -10.11 2.80
N HIS A 142 13.55 -9.45 2.83
CA HIS A 142 14.86 -10.08 2.94
C HIS A 142 15.63 -9.48 4.09
N GLN A 143 16.45 -10.29 4.75
CA GLN A 143 17.43 -9.79 5.69
C GLN A 143 18.74 -9.51 4.94
N ASP A 144 19.12 -8.23 4.79
CA ASP A 144 20.33 -7.85 4.05
C ASP A 144 21.61 -8.23 4.84
N GLY A 145 22.06 -9.47 4.65
CA GLY A 145 23.26 -10.00 5.30
C GLY A 145 23.22 -9.89 6.83
N GLY A 146 24.13 -9.10 7.40
CA GLY A 146 24.21 -8.85 8.84
C GLY A 146 23.45 -7.60 9.32
N LEU A 147 22.71 -6.94 8.43
CA LEU A 147 21.95 -5.72 8.70
C LEU A 147 20.46 -6.03 8.96
N THR A 148 19.70 -4.96 9.08
CA THR A 148 18.24 -4.92 9.18
C THR A 148 17.58 -5.43 7.88
N HIS A 149 16.29 -5.73 7.93
CA HIS A 149 15.55 -6.18 6.75
C HIS A 149 15.36 -5.06 5.73
N ASP A 150 15.12 -5.46 4.48
CA ASP A 150 14.73 -4.60 3.38
C ASP A 150 13.86 -5.38 2.37
N PHE A 151 13.31 -4.66 1.39
CA PHE A 151 12.73 -5.32 0.22
C PHE A 151 13.75 -5.42 -0.90
N ARG A 152 13.79 -6.60 -1.52
CA ARG A 152 14.51 -6.83 -2.78
C ARG A 152 13.60 -7.39 -3.86
N PHE A 153 13.98 -7.17 -5.11
CA PHE A 153 13.36 -7.85 -6.24
C PHE A 153 13.60 -9.36 -6.19
N ALA A 154 12.57 -10.13 -6.54
CA ALA A 154 12.66 -11.59 -6.61
C ALA A 154 13.59 -12.05 -7.74
N ASN A 155 14.25 -13.20 -7.52
CA ASN A 155 14.98 -13.96 -8.53
C ASN A 155 14.28 -15.30 -8.81
N GLU A 156 14.82 -16.12 -9.70
CA GLU A 156 14.24 -17.42 -10.08
C GLU A 156 14.14 -18.41 -8.90
N GLY A 157 15.09 -18.36 -7.97
CA GLY A 157 15.12 -19.25 -6.80
C GLY A 157 13.96 -19.00 -5.84
N ASP A 158 13.42 -17.78 -5.80
CA ASP A 158 12.33 -17.38 -4.90
C ASP A 158 10.97 -17.99 -5.28
N ASP A 159 10.85 -18.64 -6.45
CA ASP A 159 9.68 -19.47 -6.77
C ASP A 159 9.66 -20.79 -5.96
N ASN A 160 10.74 -21.11 -5.21
CA ASN A 160 10.73 -22.13 -4.15
C ASN A 160 10.26 -21.50 -2.83
N ILE A 161 8.97 -21.22 -2.76
CA ILE A 161 8.38 -20.36 -1.73
C ILE A 161 8.50 -20.99 -0.34
N GLU A 162 9.10 -20.24 0.60
CA GLU A 162 9.48 -20.73 1.93
C GLU A 162 8.34 -20.70 2.96
N ASN A 163 7.33 -19.85 2.74
CA ASN A 163 6.20 -19.69 3.66
C ASN A 163 5.30 -20.95 3.72
N HIS A 164 4.41 -21.04 4.71
CA HIS A 164 3.55 -22.22 4.89
C HIS A 164 2.51 -22.42 3.78
N THR A 165 2.12 -21.38 3.04
CA THR A 165 1.16 -21.52 1.94
C THR A 165 1.81 -22.12 0.70
N GLY A 166 3.13 -21.94 0.54
CA GLY A 166 3.85 -22.34 -0.67
C GLY A 166 3.46 -21.51 -1.89
N GLU A 167 2.86 -20.33 -1.66
CA GLU A 167 2.34 -19.43 -2.69
C GLU A 167 2.83 -18.00 -2.46
N TRP A 168 2.90 -17.21 -3.54
CA TRP A 168 3.18 -15.78 -3.42
C TRP A 168 2.02 -15.14 -2.66
N PHE A 169 2.36 -14.43 -1.60
CA PHE A 169 1.35 -13.93 -0.67
C PHE A 169 0.88 -12.53 -1.06
N PHE A 170 -0.43 -12.35 -1.03
CA PHE A 170 -1.10 -11.08 -1.26
C PHE A 170 -1.91 -10.74 -0.01
N GLY A 171 -1.48 -9.70 0.71
CA GLY A 171 -2.18 -9.26 1.91
C GLY A 171 -3.45 -8.47 1.59
N ASP A 172 -4.34 -8.36 2.57
CA ASP A 172 -5.54 -7.54 2.45
C ASP A 172 -5.15 -6.06 2.32
N LEU A 173 -5.66 -5.40 1.28
CA LEU A 173 -5.27 -4.04 0.92
C LEU A 173 -6.21 -2.99 1.54
N VAL A 174 -5.63 -2.05 2.30
CA VAL A 174 -6.30 -0.87 2.85
C VAL A 174 -5.73 0.39 2.18
N GLY A 175 -6.50 0.96 1.26
CA GLY A 175 -6.15 2.27 0.68
C GLY A 175 -6.23 3.40 1.69
N PHE A 176 -5.52 4.51 1.44
CA PHE A 176 -5.45 5.67 2.33
C PHE A 176 -6.81 6.27 2.68
N LEU A 177 -7.77 6.20 1.75
CA LEU A 177 -9.17 6.59 1.97
C LEU A 177 -10.09 5.41 2.31
N GLY A 178 -9.57 4.19 2.29
CA GLY A 178 -10.27 2.95 2.65
C GLY A 178 -10.16 2.58 4.12
N PHE A 179 -9.46 3.38 4.94
CA PHE A 179 -9.41 3.17 6.38
C PHE A 179 -10.81 3.23 7.00
N PRO A 180 -11.12 2.40 8.02
CA PRO A 180 -12.42 2.40 8.70
C PRO A 180 -12.86 3.75 9.26
N SER A 181 -11.91 4.62 9.59
CA SER A 181 -12.13 6.01 9.99
C SER A 181 -10.85 6.82 9.76
N THR A 182 -11.00 8.14 9.57
CA THR A 182 -9.87 9.08 9.51
C THR A 182 -9.12 9.13 10.82
N GLU A 183 -9.82 9.03 11.96
CA GLU A 183 -9.19 8.99 13.28
C GLU A 183 -8.27 7.79 13.44
N LEU A 184 -8.69 6.60 12.97
CA LEU A 184 -7.85 5.40 13.00
C LEU A 184 -6.63 5.54 12.08
N ARG A 185 -6.84 6.04 10.86
CA ARG A 185 -5.75 6.31 9.92
C ARG A 185 -4.72 7.25 10.52
N ASP A 186 -5.17 8.39 11.02
CA ASP A 186 -4.30 9.44 11.53
C ASP A 186 -3.58 8.98 12.82
N ALA A 187 -4.27 8.23 13.69
CA ALA A 187 -3.67 7.63 14.87
C ALA A 187 -2.60 6.58 14.52
N MET A 188 -2.85 5.72 13.53
CA MET A 188 -1.89 4.71 13.10
C MET A 188 -0.68 5.35 12.41
N LEU A 189 -0.91 6.21 11.42
CA LEU A 189 0.18 6.82 10.64
C LEU A 189 0.96 7.87 11.45
N GLY A 190 0.31 8.54 12.40
CA GLY A 190 0.92 9.51 13.30
C GLY A 190 1.55 8.93 14.56
N ALA A 191 1.46 7.60 14.78
CA ALA A 191 2.08 6.97 15.94
C ALA A 191 3.61 7.06 15.90
N ASP A 192 4.24 7.02 17.08
CA ASP A 192 5.68 6.88 17.19
C ASP A 192 6.10 5.43 16.89
N TRP A 193 6.57 5.22 15.67
CA TRP A 193 7.08 3.94 15.19
C TRP A 193 8.57 3.74 15.50
N GLY A 194 9.19 4.65 16.26
CA GLY A 194 10.61 4.61 16.58
C GLY A 194 11.47 4.95 15.37
N LYS A 195 12.21 3.95 14.85
CA LYS A 195 13.06 4.13 13.66
C LYS A 195 12.32 3.88 12.35
N ALA A 196 11.20 3.18 12.40
CA ALA A 196 10.39 2.92 11.23
C ALA A 196 9.51 4.13 10.89
N LEU A 197 9.19 4.30 9.61
CA LEU A 197 8.39 5.41 9.12
C LEU A 197 7.48 4.90 8.00
N PRO A 198 6.14 4.99 8.13
CA PRO A 198 5.24 4.70 7.03
C PRO A 198 5.34 5.81 5.97
N ASP A 199 5.81 5.47 4.76
CA ASP A 199 6.01 6.42 3.66
C ASP A 199 4.68 6.98 3.12
N ILE A 200 3.54 6.35 3.45
CA ILE A 200 2.19 6.84 3.08
C ILE A 200 1.68 7.98 3.99
N ARG A 201 2.43 8.35 5.03
CA ARG A 201 2.08 9.41 5.99
C ARG A 201 2.13 10.79 5.32
N GLU A 202 1.16 11.64 5.63
CA GLU A 202 0.90 12.91 4.94
C GLU A 202 2.11 13.81 4.73
N ASP A 203 2.91 14.00 5.77
CA ASP A 203 4.04 14.92 5.81
C ASP A 203 5.27 14.46 5.02
N VAL A 204 5.38 13.16 4.72
CA VAL A 204 6.54 12.57 4.02
C VAL A 204 6.16 11.95 2.68
N PHE A 205 4.88 11.65 2.45
CA PHE A 205 4.41 10.99 1.24
C PHE A 205 4.83 11.68 -0.07
N PRO A 206 4.76 13.02 -0.22
CA PRO A 206 5.22 13.68 -1.44
C PRO A 206 6.69 13.39 -1.74
N ASP A 207 7.57 13.54 -0.75
CA ASP A 207 9.01 13.37 -0.91
C ASP A 207 9.39 11.91 -1.13
N LYS A 208 8.69 10.99 -0.45
CA LYS A 208 8.89 9.54 -0.62
C LYS A 208 8.44 9.06 -1.98
N LEU A 209 7.29 9.55 -2.45
CA LEU A 209 6.83 9.27 -3.80
C LEU A 209 7.80 9.85 -4.83
N GLU A 210 8.30 11.07 -4.65
CA GLU A 210 9.32 11.64 -5.55
C GLU A 210 10.59 10.80 -5.60
N SER A 211 11.13 10.42 -4.43
CA SER A 211 12.30 9.57 -4.34
C SER A 211 12.11 8.22 -5.04
N SER A 212 10.88 7.70 -5.06
CA SER A 212 10.57 6.42 -5.70
C SER A 212 10.58 6.46 -7.23
N LYS A 213 10.71 7.63 -7.85
CA LYS A 213 10.96 7.74 -9.29
C LYS A 213 12.37 7.30 -9.67
N GLY A 214 13.33 7.40 -8.73
CA GLY A 214 14.76 7.29 -9.05
C GLY A 214 15.16 8.36 -10.08
N ASP A 215 15.96 7.96 -11.07
CA ASP A 215 16.42 8.85 -12.16
C ASP A 215 15.46 8.88 -13.37
N ASN A 216 14.24 8.34 -13.25
CA ASN A 216 13.32 8.18 -14.37
C ASN A 216 12.50 9.45 -14.65
N ASP A 217 12.23 9.71 -15.93
CA ASP A 217 11.42 10.83 -16.39
C ASP A 217 9.91 10.53 -16.23
N ILE A 218 9.43 10.70 -14.99
CA ILE A 218 8.02 10.54 -14.62
C ILE A 218 7.44 11.92 -14.29
N PRO A 219 6.50 12.45 -15.10
CA PRO A 219 6.05 13.83 -15.04
C PRO A 219 5.07 14.13 -13.91
N THR A 220 4.68 13.13 -13.09
CA THR A 220 3.76 13.33 -11.98
C THR A 220 4.31 14.35 -10.99
N ASP A 221 3.54 15.39 -10.69
CA ASP A 221 3.79 16.26 -9.53
C ASP A 221 3.37 15.49 -8.28
N THR A 222 4.36 15.02 -7.52
CA THR A 222 4.16 14.19 -6.34
C THR A 222 3.62 14.96 -5.15
N SER A 223 3.54 16.29 -5.23
CA SER A 223 2.95 17.16 -4.19
C SER A 223 1.46 17.45 -4.41
N VAL A 224 0.92 17.13 -5.59
CA VAL A 224 -0.44 17.49 -6.00
C VAL A 224 -1.31 16.26 -6.23
N ASP A 225 -2.52 16.27 -5.69
CA ASP A 225 -3.56 15.29 -6.02
C ASP A 225 -4.29 15.73 -7.30
N GLY A 226 -4.18 14.93 -8.37
CA GLY A 226 -4.87 15.20 -9.63
C GLY A 226 -6.29 14.62 -9.67
N GLU A 227 -6.94 14.75 -10.81
CA GLU A 227 -8.34 14.34 -11.01
C GLU A 227 -8.55 12.82 -10.82
N ASN A 228 -7.51 12.02 -11.07
CA ASN A 228 -7.54 10.57 -10.94
C ASN A 228 -6.92 10.06 -9.63
N SER A 229 -6.43 10.95 -8.75
CA SER A 229 -5.97 10.53 -7.43
C SER A 229 -7.15 9.91 -6.65
N PRO A 230 -6.94 8.80 -5.92
CA PRO A 230 -7.98 8.21 -5.07
C PRO A 230 -8.31 9.16 -3.91
N GLY A 231 -9.23 10.09 -4.22
CA GLY A 231 -9.81 11.16 -3.43
C GLY A 231 -8.84 12.27 -3.02
N GLN A 232 -9.27 13.50 -3.28
CA GLN A 232 -8.65 14.71 -2.74
C GLN A 232 -8.64 14.59 -1.21
N PRO A 233 -7.52 14.78 -0.50
CA PRO A 233 -7.58 15.08 0.92
C PRO A 233 -8.49 16.31 1.05
N SER A 234 -9.64 16.15 1.70
CA SER A 234 -10.59 17.24 1.89
C SER A 234 -9.86 18.46 2.44
N CYS A 235 -9.98 19.57 1.71
CA CYS A 235 -9.58 20.90 2.17
C CYS A 235 -10.17 21.25 3.53
#